data_AF-A0A971KDM4-F1
#
_entry.id   AF-A0A971KDM4-F1
#
_cell.length_a   1.000
_cell.length_b   1.000
_cell.length_c   1.000
_cell.angle_alpha   90.00
_cell.angle_beta   90.00
_cell.angle_gamma   90.00
#
_symmetry.space_group_name_H-M   'P 1'
#
loop_
_entity.id
_entity.type
_entity.pdbx_description
1 polymer ?
#
loop_
_entity_poly.entity_id
_entity_poly.type
_entity_poly.pdbx_seq_one_letter_code
_entity_poly.pdbx_strand_id
1 'polypeptide(L)' 'MWTVVYMASGLQQATEIERLLKVEGFLVKKQLFSIEGDEELYEILAPEFEAMDVQKVLYDLGII' A
#
# COMPACT_ATOMS: atom_id res chain seq x y z
N MET A 1 -10.43 7.95 -9.15
CA MET A 1 -10.85 6.71 -8.45
C MET A 1 -9.78 6.33 -7.43
N TRP A 2 -9.98 5.33 -6.55
CA TRP A 2 -8.89 4.75 -5.75
C TRP A 2 -8.37 3.51 -6.48
N THR A 3 -7.05 3.36 -6.56
CA THR A 3 -6.38 2.26 -7.28
C THR A 3 -5.43 1.54 -6.34
N VAL A 4 -5.41 0.21 -6.42
CA VAL A 4 -4.48 -0.62 -5.64
C VAL A 4 -3.06 -0.44 -6.20
N VAL A 5 -2.12 -0.11 -5.33
CA VAL A 5 -0.70 0.10 -5.66
C VAL A 5 0.21 -0.91 -4.96
N TYR A 6 -0.27 -1.60 -3.92
CA TYR A 6 0.50 -2.65 -3.26
C TYR A 6 -0.43 -3.62 -2.54
N MET A 7 -0.04 -4.89 -2.45
CA MET A 7 -0.68 -5.89 -1.59
C MET A 7 0.29 -6.30 -0.51
N ALA A 8 -0.08 -6.07 0.74
CA ALA A 8 0.70 -6.40 1.92
C ALA A 8 0.16 -7.66 2.59
N SER A 9 1.05 -8.53 3.05
CA SER A 9 0.72 -9.66 3.92
C SER A 9 0.80 -9.22 5.38
N GLY A 10 -0.36 -9.23 6.04
CA GLY A 10 -0.55 -8.87 7.43
C GLY A 10 -0.68 -7.36 7.69
N LEU A 11 -1.38 -7.05 8.78
CA LEU A 11 -1.63 -5.66 9.22
C LEU A 11 -0.33 -4.88 9.48
N GLN A 12 0.71 -5.55 9.99
CA GLN A 12 1.97 -4.90 10.35
C GLN A 12 2.69 -4.36 9.09
N GLN A 13 2.83 -5.18 8.05
CA GLN A 13 3.42 -4.75 6.78
C GLN A 13 2.56 -3.65 6.15
N ALA A 14 1.25 -3.84 6.08
CA ALA A 14 0.33 -2.84 5.52
C ALA A 14 0.46 -1.48 6.20
N THR A 15 0.61 -1.48 7.53
CA THR A 15 0.76 -0.26 8.33
C THR A 15 2.09 0.43 8.09
N GLU A 16 3.17 -0.34 7.95
CA GLU A 16 4.49 0.25 7.68
C GLU A 16 4.57 0.86 6.28
N ILE A 17 4.04 0.17 5.26
CA ILE A 17 3.99 0.69 3.89
C ILE A 17 3.12 1.95 3.81
N GLU A 18 1.94 1.94 4.44
CA GLU A 18 1.08 3.12 4.54
C GLU A 18 1.81 4.30 5.21
N ARG A 19 2.58 4.03 6.29
CA ARG A 19 3.35 5.06 7.00
C ARG A 19 4.45 5.65 6.14
N LEU A 20 5.25 4.81 5.46
CA LEU A 20 6.34 5.26 4.58
C LEU A 20 5.80 6.16 3.46
N LEU A 21 4.76 5.73 2.77
CA LEU A 21 4.14 6.52 1.69
C LEU A 21 3.54 7.84 2.18
N LYS A 22 2.95 7.86 3.39
CA LYS A 22 2.48 9.12 4.00
C LYS A 22 3.61 10.06 4.39
N VAL A 23 4.78 9.54 4.80
CA VAL A 23 5.97 10.34 5.09
C VAL A 23 6.51 11.01 3.82
N GLU A 24 6.43 10.34 2.67
CA GLU A 24 6.76 10.89 1.35
C GLU A 24 5.70 11.89 0.82
N GLY A 25 4.60 12.07 1.54
CA GLY A 25 3.56 13.06 1.24
C GLY A 25 2.40 12.55 0.40
N PHE A 26 2.33 11.25 0.10
CA PHE A 26 1.22 10.68 -0.65
C PHE A 26 -0.05 10.51 0.19
N LEU A 27 -1.19 10.72 -0.44
CA LEU A 27 -2.47 10.31 0.12
C LEU A 27 -2.69 8.82 -0.14
N VAL A 28 -2.57 8.00 0.90
CA VAL A 28 -2.83 6.55 0.81
C VAL A 28 -3.72 6.05 1.94
N LYS A 29 -4.40 4.94 1.70
CA LYS A 29 -5.15 4.20 2.71
C LYS A 29 -4.90 2.70 2.57
N LYS A 30 -4.93 1.97 3.68
CA LYS A 30 -4.96 0.51 3.67
C LYS A 30 -6.38 -0.02 3.84
N GLN A 31 -6.67 -1.17 3.25
CA GLN A 31 -7.96 -1.86 3.35
C GLN A 31 -7.73 -3.38 3.49
N LEU A 32 -8.42 -4.04 4.43
CA LEU A 32 -8.41 -5.50 4.49
C LEU A 32 -9.11 -6.04 3.24
N PHE A 33 -8.43 -6.91 2.50
CA PHE A 33 -8.92 -7.50 1.26
C PHE A 33 -9.41 -8.93 1.46
N SER A 34 -8.62 -9.76 2.12
CA SER A 34 -8.96 -11.16 2.39
C SER A 34 -8.36 -11.65 3.70
N ILE A 35 -8.98 -12.69 4.26
CA ILE A 35 -8.45 -13.51 5.34
C ILE A 35 -8.51 -14.96 4.87
N GLU A 36 -7.36 -15.60 4.71
CA GLU A 36 -7.25 -17.02 4.34
C GLU A 36 -6.51 -17.78 5.43
N GLY A 37 -7.28 -18.46 6.30
CA GLY A 37 -6.71 -19.12 7.49
C GLY A 37 -6.14 -18.08 8.46
N ASP A 38 -4.84 -18.17 8.72
CA ASP A 38 -4.09 -17.25 9.58
C ASP A 38 -3.42 -16.10 8.81
N GLU A 39 -3.60 -16.04 7.48
CA GLU A 39 -3.02 -14.99 6.63
C GLU A 39 -4.05 -13.89 6.31
N GLU A 40 -3.72 -12.66 6.66
CA GLU A 40 -4.49 -11.47 6.30
C GLU A 40 -3.82 -10.76 5.11
N LEU A 41 -4.59 -10.42 4.08
CA LEU A 41 -4.11 -9.63 2.94
C LEU A 41 -4.72 -8.24 2.97
N TYR A 42 -3.87 -7.24 2.82
CA TYR A 42 -4.28 -5.83 2.80
C TYR A 42 -3.88 -5.17 1.49
N GLU A 43 -4.80 -4.40 0.93
CA GLU A 43 -4.53 -3.51 -0.20
C GLU A 43 -4.06 -2.15 0.32
N ILE A 44 -3.02 -1.61 -0.30
CA ILE A 44 -2.68 -0.19 -0.20
C ILE A 44 -3.23 0.49 -1.44
N LEU A 45 -4.04 1.52 -1.24
CA LEU A 45 -4.69 2.28 -2.30
C LEU A 45 -4.20 3.72 -2.31
N ALA A 46 -4.04 4.26 -3.51
CA ALA A 46 -3.76 5.68 -3.77
C ALA A 46 -4.82 6.27 -4.72
N PRO A 47 -5.00 7.60 -4.78
CA PRO A 47 -5.69 8.25 -5.87
C PRO A 47 -5.08 7.83 -7.21
N GLU A 48 -5.92 7.49 -8.18
CA GLU A 48 -5.53 7.00 -9.49
C GLU A 48 -4.48 7.88 -10.19
N PHE A 49 -4.57 9.21 -10.03
CA PHE A 49 -3.62 10.15 -10.63
C PHE A 49 -2.23 10.15 -9.97
N GLU A 50 -2.09 9.63 -8.74
CA GLU A 50 -0.81 9.48 -8.03
C GLU A 50 -0.27 8.05 -8.11
N ALA A 51 -1.06 7.08 -8.59
CA ALA A 51 -0.74 5.65 -8.50
C ALA A 51 0.62 5.29 -9.15
N MET A 52 0.96 5.94 -10.27
CA MET A 52 2.25 5.74 -10.94
C MET A 52 3.43 6.28 -10.13
N ASP A 53 3.27 7.42 -9.45
CA ASP A 53 4.34 8.01 -8.66
C ASP A 53 4.54 7.26 -7.34
N VAL A 54 3.45 6.77 -6.74
CA VAL A 54 3.51 5.86 -5.59
C VAL A 54 4.27 4.57 -5.96
N GLN A 55 4.00 3.97 -7.12
CA GLN A 55 4.73 2.79 -7.61
C GLN A 55 6.23 3.04 -7.76
N LYS A 56 6.63 4.21 -8.29
CA LYS A 56 8.05 4.58 -8.38
C LYS A 56 8.70 4.68 -7.02
N VAL A 57 8.04 5.31 -6.06
CA VAL A 57 8.57 5.43 -4.69
C VAL A 57 8.65 4.07 -4.00
N LEU A 58 7.69 3.18 -4.19
CA LEU A 58 7.78 1.79 -3.69
C LEU A 58 9.00 1.07 -4.27
N TYR A 59 9.29 1.25 -5.55
CA TYR A 59 10.49 0.70 -6.20
C TYR A 59 11.78 1.32 -5.65
N ASP A 60 11.84 2.64 -5.50
CA ASP A 60 13.00 3.36 -4.96
C ASP A 60 13.29 2.98 -3.50
N LEU A 61 12.26 2.64 -2.73
CA LEU A 61 12.35 2.10 -1.37
C LEU A 61 12.71 0.61 -1.31
N GLY A 62 12.79 -0.08 -2.45
CA GLY A 62 13.09 -1.51 -2.55
C GLY A 62 11.97 -2.43 -2.03
N ILE A 63 10.72 -1.97 -2.07
CA ILE A 63 9.54 -2.72 -1.62
C ILE A 63 9.03 -3.64 -2.74
N ILE A 64 9.15 -3.20 -4.00
CA ILE A 64 8.78 -3.94 -5.23
C ILE A 64 9.91 -3.97 -6.25
#